data_AF-A0A8H8LV82-F1
#
_entry.id   AF-A0A8H8LV82-F1
#
_cell.length_a   1.000
_cell.length_b   1.000
_cell.length_c   1.000
_cell.angle_alpha   90.00
_cell.angle_beta   90.00
_cell.angle_gamma   90.00
#
_symmetry.space_group_name_H-M   'P 1'
#
loop_
_entity.id
_entity.type
_entity.pdbx_description
1 polymer ?
#
loop_
_entity_poly.entity_id
_entity_poly.type
_entity_poly.pdbx_seq_one_letter_code
_entity_poly.pdbx_strand_id
1 'polypeptide(L)'
;MARNEEKAQSMLYRFREAQAAELGLAQKGDKRPRMASACKSLRDCERWRGEILREISRKVSKIQDAGLTDYEVRDLNDEINRLMREKRHWENQIVALGGANYRRNVAMLDEDGKEVPGTRGYKYFGRAKELPGVKELFQRNTEKEDEENRVYAYYKKYLDQGPAYFGDFDEDDEELLRYEKEAEEHEWEEAYQRLRTSLNLPNDTPVPKIPRPDPVPLSKIMAELSQPGEDANMMGAGNGETDSGRARHPPMLSVLSPADLQHPKMPTKEEMEGVLLALRKRALLEQYLGDETPA
;
A
#
# COMPACT_ATOMS: atom_id res chain seq x y z
N MET A 1 -62.23 -27.48 -23.22
CA MET A 1 -61.68 -26.14 -22.91
C MET A 1 -60.27 -26.08 -23.47
N ALA A 2 -59.95 -25.07 -24.29
CA ALA A 2 -58.62 -24.88 -24.86
C ALA A 2 -57.54 -24.74 -23.77
N ARG A 3 -56.30 -25.16 -24.07
CA ARG A 3 -55.16 -25.08 -23.14
C ARG A 3 -54.87 -23.61 -22.80
N ASN A 4 -54.28 -23.34 -21.63
CA ASN A 4 -54.03 -21.95 -21.20
C ASN A 4 -53.17 -21.16 -22.20
N GLU A 5 -52.25 -21.84 -22.87
CA GLU A 5 -51.40 -21.28 -23.94
C GLU A 5 -52.22 -20.83 -25.17
N GLU A 6 -53.21 -21.62 -25.59
CA GLU A 6 -54.09 -21.28 -26.72
C GLU A 6 -55.01 -20.10 -26.38
N LYS A 7 -55.49 -20.03 -25.13
CA LYS A 7 -56.29 -18.89 -24.64
C LYS A 7 -55.48 -17.60 -24.61
N ALA A 8 -54.22 -17.66 -24.20
CA ALA A 8 -53.29 -16.53 -24.22
C ALA A 8 -52.92 -16.07 -25.64
N GLN A 9 -53.05 -16.93 -26.65
CA GLN A 9 -52.79 -16.57 -28.05
C GLN A 9 -54.02 -16.05 -28.80
N SER A 10 -55.21 -16.03 -28.16
CA SER A 10 -56.44 -15.55 -28.79
C SER A 10 -56.36 -14.07 -29.19
N MET A 11 -57.06 -13.69 -30.27
CA MET A 11 -57.10 -12.32 -30.78
C MET A 11 -57.55 -11.29 -29.72
N LEU A 12 -58.50 -11.68 -28.86
CA LEU A 12 -58.98 -10.83 -27.78
C LEU A 12 -57.90 -10.60 -26.70
N TYR A 13 -57.14 -11.64 -26.35
CA TYR A 13 -56.04 -11.50 -25.40
C TYR A 13 -54.96 -10.56 -25.93
N ARG A 14 -54.56 -10.72 -27.19
CA ARG A 14 -53.60 -9.82 -27.86
C ARG A 14 -54.11 -8.38 -27.96
N PHE A 15 -55.41 -8.19 -28.24
CA PHE A 15 -56.03 -6.87 -28.28
C PHE A 15 -56.02 -6.19 -26.91
N ARG A 16 -56.37 -6.92 -25.85
CA ARG A 16 -56.33 -6.41 -24.47
C ARG A 16 -54.90 -6.09 -24.02
N GLU A 17 -53.92 -6.90 -24.44
CA GLU A 17 -52.51 -6.66 -24.18
C GLU A 17 -52.00 -5.40 -24.87
N ALA A 18 -52.37 -5.19 -26.15
CA ALA A 18 -52.07 -3.97 -26.90
C ALA A 18 -52.71 -2.72 -26.26
N GLN A 19 -53.97 -2.81 -25.85
CA GLN A 19 -54.66 -1.70 -25.16
C GLN A 19 -54.01 -1.37 -23.80
N ALA A 20 -53.55 -2.38 -23.06
CA ALA A 20 -52.79 -2.16 -21.83
C ALA A 20 -51.41 -1.53 -22.10
N ALA A 21 -50.79 -1.85 -23.25
CA ALA A 21 -49.54 -1.23 -23.70
C ALA A 21 -49.73 0.26 -23.99
N GLU A 22 -50.80 0.62 -24.71
CA GLU A 22 -51.16 2.01 -25.02
C GLU A 22 -51.45 2.84 -23.76
N LEU A 23 -52.03 2.23 -22.73
CA LEU A 23 -52.29 2.87 -21.43
C LEU A 23 -51.02 2.97 -20.55
N GLY A 24 -49.86 2.50 -21.03
CA GLY A 24 -48.59 2.56 -20.31
C GLY A 24 -48.49 1.61 -19.10
N LEU A 25 -49.39 0.63 -18.98
CA LEU A 25 -49.29 -0.41 -17.98
C LEU A 25 -48.24 -1.44 -18.44
N ALA A 26 -47.29 -1.74 -17.55
CA ALA A 26 -46.12 -2.57 -17.84
C ALA A 26 -46.50 -3.90 -18.50
N GLN A 27 -45.88 -4.18 -19.64
CA GLN A 27 -46.08 -5.42 -20.39
C GLN A 27 -45.47 -6.60 -19.64
N LYS A 28 -46.23 -7.71 -19.53
CA LYS A 28 -45.75 -8.98 -18.97
C LYS A 28 -44.81 -9.74 -19.91
N GLY A 29 -44.61 -9.25 -21.14
CA GLY A 29 -43.77 -9.86 -22.17
C GLY A 29 -42.54 -9.04 -22.59
N ASP A 30 -42.28 -7.88 -21.98
CA ASP A 30 -41.06 -7.14 -22.29
C ASP A 30 -39.85 -8.02 -21.99
N LYS A 31 -39.00 -8.22 -22.98
CA LYS A 31 -37.74 -8.93 -22.79
C LYS A 31 -36.69 -7.92 -22.35
N ARG A 32 -35.88 -8.33 -21.39
CA ARG A 32 -34.74 -7.55 -20.95
C ARG A 32 -33.83 -7.21 -22.14
N PRO A 33 -33.48 -5.92 -22.34
CA PRO A 33 -32.50 -5.53 -23.35
C PRO A 33 -31.15 -6.20 -23.10
N ARG A 34 -30.45 -6.63 -24.16
CA ARG A 34 -29.11 -7.24 -24.02
C ARG A 34 -28.05 -6.24 -23.54
N MET A 35 -28.22 -4.97 -23.87
CA MET A 35 -27.30 -3.90 -23.46
C MET A 35 -27.99 -3.00 -22.45
N ALA A 36 -27.41 -2.89 -21.25
CA ALA A 36 -27.93 -2.01 -20.20
C ALA A 36 -27.93 -0.53 -20.63
N SER A 37 -26.92 -0.12 -21.42
CA SER A 37 -26.77 1.26 -21.92
C SER A 37 -27.92 1.74 -22.82
N ALA A 38 -28.71 0.82 -23.40
CA ALA A 38 -29.87 1.19 -24.20
C ALA A 38 -31.02 1.75 -23.34
N CYS A 39 -31.06 1.40 -22.06
CA CYS A 39 -32.10 1.86 -21.15
C CYS A 39 -31.74 3.22 -20.54
N LYS A 40 -32.62 4.21 -20.75
CA LYS A 40 -32.47 5.59 -20.24
C LYS A 40 -33.34 5.88 -19.02
N SER A 41 -34.21 4.95 -18.65
CA SER A 41 -35.18 5.09 -17.55
C SER A 41 -34.64 4.38 -16.32
N LEU A 42 -34.46 5.13 -15.22
CA LEU A 42 -34.00 4.59 -13.94
C LEU A 42 -34.91 3.48 -13.42
N ARG A 43 -36.23 3.68 -13.50
CA ARG A 43 -37.25 2.73 -13.04
C ARG A 43 -37.16 1.39 -13.78
N ASP A 44 -36.88 1.42 -15.08
CA ASP A 44 -36.75 0.20 -15.87
C ASP A 44 -35.43 -0.51 -15.58
N CYS A 45 -34.33 0.24 -15.41
CA CYS A 45 -33.04 -0.33 -14.97
C CYS A 45 -33.16 -1.05 -13.62
N GLU A 46 -33.86 -0.46 -12.65
CA GLU A 46 -34.11 -1.08 -11.34
C GLU A 46 -35.00 -2.32 -11.45
N ARG A 47 -36.05 -2.29 -12.29
CA ARG A 47 -36.90 -3.44 -12.59
C ARG A 47 -36.07 -4.60 -13.14
N TRP A 48 -35.24 -4.35 -14.16
CA TRP A 48 -34.39 -5.38 -14.79
C TRP A 48 -33.35 -5.93 -13.84
N ARG A 49 -32.73 -5.08 -13.01
CA ARG A 49 -31.84 -5.51 -11.93
C ARG A 49 -32.55 -6.46 -10.96
N GLY A 50 -33.77 -6.12 -10.53
CA GLY A 50 -34.56 -6.96 -9.64
C GLY A 50 -34.93 -8.31 -10.27
N GLU A 51 -35.19 -8.34 -11.57
CA GLU A 51 -35.46 -9.57 -12.32
C GLU A 51 -34.22 -10.48 -12.39
N ILE A 52 -33.04 -9.91 -12.68
CA ILE A 52 -31.77 -10.65 -12.65
C ILE A 52 -31.51 -11.27 -11.28
N LEU A 53 -31.74 -10.51 -10.20
CA LEU A 53 -31.57 -11.01 -8.84
C LEU A 53 -32.49 -12.21 -8.57
N ARG A 54 -33.75 -12.16 -8.99
CA ARG A 54 -34.68 -13.28 -8.84
C ARG A 54 -34.26 -14.51 -9.66
N GLU A 55 -33.73 -14.31 -10.86
CA GLU A 55 -33.17 -15.39 -11.68
C GLU A 55 -31.95 -16.05 -11.02
N ILE A 56 -31.04 -15.24 -10.47
CA ILE A 56 -29.88 -15.71 -9.71
C ILE A 56 -30.36 -16.55 -8.52
N SER A 57 -31.27 -16.03 -7.69
CA SER A 57 -31.78 -16.76 -6.52
C SER A 57 -32.39 -18.11 -6.90
N ARG A 58 -33.21 -18.17 -7.96
CA ARG A 58 -33.78 -19.44 -8.45
C ARG A 58 -32.71 -20.44 -8.89
N LYS A 59 -31.66 -19.97 -9.57
CA LYS A 59 -30.56 -20.84 -10.02
C LYS A 59 -29.66 -21.28 -8.87
N VAL A 60 -29.39 -20.41 -7.90
CA VAL A 60 -28.66 -20.77 -6.67
C VAL A 60 -29.40 -21.87 -5.92
N SER A 61 -30.72 -21.77 -5.76
CA SER A 61 -31.52 -22.85 -5.17
C SER A 61 -31.44 -24.13 -5.99
N LYS A 62 -31.54 -24.06 -7.33
CA LYS A 62 -31.44 -25.24 -8.20
C LYS A 62 -30.08 -25.94 -8.15
N ILE A 63 -28.98 -25.21 -7.97
CA ILE A 63 -27.64 -25.81 -7.85
C ILE A 63 -27.53 -26.71 -6.62
N GLN A 64 -28.31 -26.44 -5.56
CA GLN A 64 -28.30 -27.24 -4.34
C GLN A 64 -29.04 -28.58 -4.49
N ASP A 65 -29.72 -28.83 -5.61
CA ASP A 65 -30.42 -30.08 -5.86
C ASP A 65 -29.42 -31.26 -5.96
N ALA A 66 -29.54 -32.24 -5.07
CA ALA A 66 -28.65 -33.41 -5.02
C ALA A 66 -28.78 -34.32 -6.26
N GLY A 67 -29.94 -34.28 -6.95
CA GLY A 67 -30.18 -35.08 -8.15
C GLY A 67 -29.49 -34.58 -9.42
N LEU A 68 -28.85 -33.40 -9.36
CA LEU A 68 -28.20 -32.80 -10.52
C LEU A 68 -26.82 -33.44 -10.78
N THR A 69 -26.44 -33.59 -12.05
CA THR A 69 -25.10 -34.10 -12.41
C THR A 69 -24.03 -33.02 -12.25
N ASP A 70 -22.77 -33.42 -12.09
CA ASP A 70 -21.65 -32.49 -11.96
C ASP A 70 -21.46 -31.58 -13.20
N TYR A 71 -21.88 -32.03 -14.39
CA TYR A 71 -21.83 -31.20 -15.61
C TYR A 71 -22.92 -30.12 -15.59
N GLU A 72 -24.15 -30.50 -15.24
CA GLU A 72 -25.25 -29.54 -15.11
C GLU A 72 -25.00 -28.51 -13.98
N VAL A 73 -24.35 -28.93 -12.89
CA VAL A 73 -23.91 -28.01 -11.82
C VAL A 73 -22.91 -26.98 -12.36
N ARG A 74 -21.98 -27.37 -13.24
CA ARG A 74 -21.03 -26.45 -13.91
C ARG A 74 -21.77 -25.46 -14.81
N ASP A 75 -22.68 -25.94 -15.64
CA ASP A 75 -23.46 -25.10 -16.55
C ASP A 75 -24.32 -24.07 -15.80
N LEU A 76 -24.97 -24.48 -14.71
CA LEU A 76 -25.72 -23.57 -13.84
C LEU A 76 -24.80 -22.54 -13.19
N ASN A 77 -23.61 -22.93 -12.74
CA ASN A 77 -22.64 -22.01 -12.16
C ASN A 77 -22.17 -20.97 -13.19
N ASP A 78 -21.92 -21.38 -14.43
CA ASP A 78 -21.59 -20.48 -15.54
C ASP A 78 -22.72 -19.51 -15.86
N GLU A 79 -23.96 -19.99 -15.83
CA GLU A 79 -25.13 -19.17 -16.04
C GLU A 79 -25.33 -18.14 -14.92
N ILE A 80 -25.10 -18.51 -13.65
CA ILE A 80 -25.11 -17.56 -12.53
C ILE A 80 -24.01 -16.52 -12.70
N ASN A 81 -22.78 -16.92 -13.05
CA ASN A 81 -21.69 -15.98 -13.29
C ASN A 81 -21.98 -15.03 -14.47
N ARG A 82 -22.68 -15.50 -15.50
CA ARG A 82 -23.18 -14.67 -16.61
C ARG A 82 -24.18 -13.62 -16.10
N LEU A 83 -25.17 -14.04 -15.31
CA LEU A 83 -26.16 -13.13 -14.71
C LEU A 83 -25.53 -12.15 -13.71
N MET A 84 -24.50 -12.55 -12.97
CA MET A 84 -23.77 -11.67 -12.05
C MET A 84 -23.01 -10.57 -12.79
N ARG A 85 -22.41 -10.88 -13.95
CA ARG A 85 -21.81 -9.87 -14.83
C ARG A 85 -22.85 -8.93 -15.41
N GLU A 86 -23.97 -9.48 -15.87
CA GLU A 86 -25.09 -8.70 -16.38
C GLU A 86 -25.64 -7.75 -15.31
N LYS A 87 -25.85 -8.23 -14.08
CA LYS A 87 -26.22 -7.42 -12.92
C LYS A 87 -25.27 -6.25 -12.72
N ARG A 88 -23.95 -6.48 -12.81
CA ARG A 88 -22.95 -5.41 -12.68
C ARG A 88 -23.10 -4.35 -13.78
N HIS A 89 -23.40 -4.76 -15.01
CA HIS A 89 -23.66 -3.80 -16.10
C HIS A 89 -24.90 -2.94 -15.84
N TRP A 90 -25.99 -3.56 -15.35
CA TRP A 90 -27.19 -2.82 -14.96
C TRP A 90 -26.96 -1.90 -13.76
N GLU A 91 -26.21 -2.32 -12.75
CA GLU A 91 -25.85 -1.49 -11.60
C GLU A 91 -24.98 -0.28 -12.01
N ASN A 92 -24.04 -0.47 -12.94
CA ASN A 92 -23.25 0.64 -13.48
C ASN A 92 -24.13 1.61 -14.27
N GLN A 93 -25.11 1.10 -15.03
CA GLN A 93 -26.05 1.96 -15.76
C GLN A 93 -26.94 2.77 -14.80
N ILE A 94 -27.42 2.17 -13.72
CA ILE A 94 -28.21 2.90 -12.70
C ILE A 94 -27.37 4.04 -12.12
N VAL A 95 -26.11 3.78 -11.78
CA VAL A 95 -25.19 4.82 -11.28
C VAL A 95 -24.94 5.89 -12.35
N ALA A 96 -24.75 5.52 -13.62
CA ALA A 96 -24.54 6.46 -14.71
C ALA A 96 -25.74 7.39 -14.96
N LEU A 97 -26.96 6.89 -14.71
CA LEU A 97 -28.20 7.66 -14.78
C LEU A 97 -28.45 8.49 -13.49
N GLY A 98 -27.54 8.49 -12.52
CA GLY A 98 -27.66 9.22 -11.25
C GLY A 98 -28.49 8.52 -10.18
N GLY A 99 -28.73 7.21 -10.33
CA GLY A 99 -29.45 6.39 -9.36
C GLY A 99 -28.59 5.88 -8.21
N ALA A 100 -29.19 5.05 -7.34
CA ALA A 100 -28.53 4.52 -6.15
C ALA A 100 -27.31 3.63 -6.49
N ASN A 101 -26.24 3.76 -5.70
CA ASN A 101 -25.05 2.94 -5.84
C ASN A 101 -25.16 1.64 -5.02
N TYR A 102 -25.69 0.59 -5.65
CA TYR A 102 -25.83 -0.72 -5.04
C TYR A 102 -24.51 -1.49 -4.83
N ARG A 103 -23.38 -1.00 -5.36
CA ARG A 103 -22.07 -1.65 -5.17
C ARG A 103 -21.46 -1.35 -3.80
N ARG A 104 -21.73 -0.16 -3.25
CA ARG A 104 -21.12 0.31 -2.00
C ARG A 104 -21.70 -0.38 -0.76
N ASN A 105 -22.97 -0.80 -0.82
CA ASN A 105 -23.71 -1.30 0.35
C ASN A 105 -23.78 -2.83 0.44
N VAL A 106 -23.20 -3.56 -0.51
CA VAL A 106 -23.11 -5.01 -0.43
C VAL A 106 -21.63 -5.39 -0.49
N ALA A 107 -20.94 -5.23 0.65
CA ALA A 107 -19.99 -6.26 1.00
C ALA A 107 -20.82 -7.55 0.98
N MET A 108 -20.59 -8.42 -0.01
CA MET A 108 -21.13 -9.77 -0.01
C MET A 108 -20.53 -10.45 1.23
N LEU A 109 -21.12 -10.18 2.40
CA LEU A 109 -20.91 -10.97 3.59
C LEU A 109 -21.72 -12.23 3.34
N ASP A 110 -21.14 -13.11 2.52
CA ASP A 110 -21.61 -14.46 2.37
C ASP A 110 -21.36 -15.18 3.69
N GLU A 111 -22.27 -16.09 4.03
CA GLU A 111 -22.07 -17.06 5.10
C GLU A 111 -20.91 -18.04 4.78
N ASP A 112 -20.32 -18.00 3.56
CA ASP A 112 -19.01 -18.60 3.20
C ASP A 112 -18.47 -18.10 1.83
N GLY A 113 -18.30 -16.78 1.66
CA GLY A 113 -18.03 -16.12 0.37
C GLY A 113 -16.60 -16.09 -0.09
N LYS A 114 -15.92 -17.21 0.05
CA LYS A 114 -14.52 -17.29 -0.32
C LYS A 114 -14.40 -17.23 -1.85
N GLU A 115 -13.96 -16.09 -2.37
CA GLU A 115 -13.48 -16.00 -3.75
C GLU A 115 -12.17 -16.78 -3.82
N VAL A 116 -12.00 -17.67 -4.80
CA VAL A 116 -10.74 -18.41 -4.99
C VAL A 116 -9.64 -17.40 -5.36
N PRO A 117 -8.53 -17.32 -4.59
CA PRO A 117 -7.36 -16.56 -5.01
C PRO A 117 -6.83 -17.05 -6.37
N GLY A 118 -6.83 -16.16 -7.37
CA GLY A 118 -6.30 -16.42 -8.72
C GLY A 118 -7.33 -16.35 -9.86
N THR A 119 -8.60 -16.62 -9.61
CA THR A 119 -9.66 -16.61 -10.65
C THR A 119 -10.45 -15.32 -10.57
N ARG A 120 -9.80 -14.19 -10.87
CA ARG A 120 -10.29 -12.83 -10.61
C ARG A 120 -11.61 -12.54 -11.34
N GLY A 121 -12.73 -12.85 -10.70
CA GLY A 121 -14.10 -12.55 -11.16
C GLY A 121 -15.03 -13.75 -11.40
N TYR A 122 -14.57 -15.00 -11.27
CA TYR A 122 -15.42 -16.19 -11.38
C TYR A 122 -15.72 -16.78 -9.99
N LYS A 123 -16.98 -17.09 -9.70
CA LYS A 123 -17.42 -17.59 -8.40
C LYS A 123 -18.05 -18.97 -8.50
N TYR A 124 -17.91 -19.77 -7.46
CA TYR A 124 -18.59 -21.06 -7.32
C TYR A 124 -19.66 -20.95 -6.25
N PHE A 125 -20.91 -21.25 -6.61
CA PHE A 125 -22.07 -21.13 -5.72
C PHE A 125 -22.55 -22.51 -5.24
N GLY A 126 -22.88 -22.63 -3.95
CA GLY A 126 -23.44 -23.86 -3.36
C GLY A 126 -22.64 -25.12 -3.71
N ARG A 127 -23.32 -26.16 -4.22
CA ARG A 127 -22.73 -27.45 -4.63
C ARG A 127 -21.65 -27.33 -5.70
N ALA A 128 -21.58 -26.23 -6.46
CA ALA A 128 -20.50 -26.02 -7.43
C ALA A 128 -19.11 -25.96 -6.78
N LYS A 129 -19.02 -25.70 -5.47
CA LYS A 129 -17.77 -25.78 -4.69
C LYS A 129 -17.31 -27.21 -4.43
N GLU A 130 -18.24 -28.16 -4.40
CA GLU A 130 -17.97 -29.58 -4.09
C GLU A 130 -17.52 -30.37 -5.34
N LEU A 131 -17.57 -29.75 -6.52
CA LEU A 131 -17.13 -30.36 -7.75
C LEU A 131 -15.68 -30.87 -7.64
N PRO A 132 -15.37 -32.06 -8.18
CA PRO A 132 -14.00 -32.57 -8.25
C PRO A 132 -13.07 -31.56 -8.92
N GLY A 133 -11.90 -31.32 -8.32
CA GLY A 133 -10.92 -30.30 -8.73
C GLY A 133 -11.17 -28.90 -8.15
N VAL A 134 -12.42 -28.43 -8.07
CA VAL A 134 -12.74 -27.14 -7.42
C VAL A 134 -12.61 -27.27 -5.90
N LYS A 135 -13.12 -28.37 -5.35
CA LYS A 135 -13.01 -28.68 -3.92
C LYS A 135 -11.56 -28.73 -3.43
N GLU A 136 -10.66 -29.32 -4.21
CA GLU A 136 -9.23 -29.40 -3.90
C GLU A 136 -8.56 -28.01 -3.90
N LEU A 137 -8.96 -27.11 -4.80
CA LEU A 137 -8.46 -25.73 -4.81
C LEU A 137 -8.87 -24.96 -3.55
N PHE A 138 -10.11 -25.13 -3.10
CA PHE A 138 -10.59 -24.50 -1.86
C PHE A 138 -9.90 -25.06 -0.62
N GLN A 139 -9.69 -26.38 -0.56
CA GLN A 139 -8.98 -27.03 0.55
C GLN A 139 -7.52 -26.57 0.62
N ARG A 140 -6.76 -26.66 -0.49
CA ARG A 140 -5.36 -26.24 -0.54
C ARG A 140 -5.17 -24.77 -0.15
N ASN A 141 -6.08 -23.90 -0.57
CA ASN A 141 -6.01 -22.48 -0.20
C ASN A 141 -6.33 -22.25 1.28
N THR A 142 -7.27 -23.02 1.84
CA THR A 142 -7.60 -22.91 3.27
C THR A 142 -6.44 -23.40 4.13
N GLU A 143 -5.80 -24.51 3.75
CA GLU A 143 -4.57 -25.00 4.40
C GLU A 143 -3.44 -23.98 4.35
N LYS A 144 -3.24 -23.31 3.21
CA LYS A 144 -2.26 -22.24 3.06
C LYS A 144 -2.58 -21.02 3.91
N GLU A 145 -3.82 -20.54 3.89
CA GLU A 145 -4.23 -19.42 4.74
C GLU A 145 -4.08 -19.76 6.23
N ASP A 146 -4.40 -20.99 6.63
CA ASP A 146 -4.19 -21.45 8.00
C ASP A 146 -2.70 -21.56 8.35
N GLU A 147 -1.85 -21.97 7.41
CA GLU A 147 -0.39 -21.95 7.56
C GLU A 147 0.14 -20.52 7.70
N GLU A 148 -0.25 -19.60 6.80
CA GLU A 148 0.12 -18.19 6.86
C GLU A 148 -0.37 -17.53 8.16
N ASN A 149 -1.59 -17.82 8.60
CA ASN A 149 -2.12 -17.33 9.88
C ASN A 149 -1.36 -17.89 11.07
N ARG A 150 -0.95 -19.17 11.05
CA ARG A 150 -0.13 -19.78 12.10
C ARG A 150 1.26 -19.16 12.14
N VAL A 151 1.89 -18.98 10.98
CA VAL A 151 3.20 -18.34 10.82
C VAL A 151 3.12 -16.89 11.30
N TYR A 152 2.10 -16.15 10.87
CA TYR A 152 1.87 -14.78 11.30
C TYR A 152 1.62 -14.70 12.81
N ALA A 153 0.80 -15.58 13.38
CA ALA A 153 0.56 -15.61 14.83
C ALA A 153 1.83 -15.94 15.64
N TYR A 154 2.72 -16.78 15.10
CA TYR A 154 4.02 -17.05 15.68
C TYR A 154 4.92 -15.81 15.64
N TYR A 155 5.06 -15.18 14.46
CA TYR A 155 5.91 -14.01 14.29
C TYR A 155 5.37 -12.72 14.89
N LYS A 156 4.04 -12.58 15.03
CA LYS A 156 3.40 -11.42 15.64
C LYS A 156 3.91 -11.15 17.05
N LYS A 157 4.24 -12.20 17.81
CA LYS A 157 4.83 -12.07 19.16
C LYS A 157 6.18 -11.35 19.16
N TYR A 158 6.89 -11.39 18.03
CA TYR A 158 8.22 -10.80 17.85
C TYR A 158 8.17 -9.52 17.02
N LEU A 159 7.01 -9.12 16.50
CA LEU A 159 6.88 -7.93 15.65
C LEU A 159 6.75 -6.66 16.50
N ASP A 160 6.04 -6.74 17.62
CA ASP A 160 5.74 -5.62 18.51
C ASP A 160 6.72 -5.58 19.70
N GLN A 161 8.01 -5.79 19.46
CA GLN A 161 9.02 -5.65 20.52
C GLN A 161 9.21 -4.17 20.86
N GLY A 162 9.25 -3.86 22.16
CA GLY A 162 9.43 -2.48 22.63
C GLY A 162 10.85 -1.94 22.44
N PRO A 163 11.06 -0.64 22.69
CA PRO A 163 12.37 0.04 22.59
C PRO A 163 13.52 -0.70 23.31
N ALA A 164 13.22 -1.34 24.45
CA ALA A 164 14.20 -2.13 25.23
C ALA A 164 14.82 -3.30 24.45
N TYR A 165 14.12 -3.90 23.49
CA TYR A 165 14.69 -4.98 22.68
C TYR A 165 15.74 -4.47 21.69
N PHE A 166 15.64 -3.21 21.28
CA PHE A 166 16.54 -2.57 20.32
C PHE A 166 17.69 -1.80 21.00
N GLY A 167 17.80 -1.85 22.33
CA GLY A 167 18.86 -1.17 23.09
C GLY A 167 18.63 0.33 23.26
N ASP A 168 17.42 0.84 22.99
CA ASP A 168 17.12 2.28 23.07
C ASP A 168 17.32 2.88 24.47
N PHE A 169 17.33 2.03 25.52
CA PHE A 169 17.53 2.42 26.92
C PHE A 169 18.93 2.12 27.45
N ASP A 170 19.84 1.55 26.64
CA ASP A 170 21.18 1.19 27.11
C ASP A 170 21.98 2.44 27.53
N GLU A 171 21.76 3.56 26.83
CA GLU A 171 22.33 4.89 27.15
C GLU A 171 21.71 5.55 28.41
N ASP A 172 20.64 5.00 28.97
CA ASP A 172 20.05 5.46 30.24
C ASP A 172 20.63 4.68 31.45
N ASP A 173 21.33 3.56 31.23
CA ASP A 173 21.93 2.74 32.29
C ASP A 173 23.30 3.28 32.72
N GLU A 174 23.33 3.99 33.85
CA GLU A 174 24.56 4.56 34.40
C GLU A 174 25.63 3.52 34.78
N GLU A 175 25.25 2.29 35.13
CA GLU A 175 26.21 1.24 35.50
C GLU A 175 26.92 0.70 34.25
N LEU A 176 26.16 0.44 33.19
CA LEU A 176 26.67 0.01 31.89
C LEU A 176 27.65 1.04 31.32
N LEU A 177 27.25 2.32 31.29
CA LEU A 177 28.08 3.40 30.75
C LEU A 177 29.40 3.58 31.50
N ARG A 178 29.41 3.39 32.83
CA ARG A 178 30.66 3.45 33.62
C ARG A 178 31.57 2.28 33.31
N TYR A 179 31.02 1.08 33.21
CA TYR A 179 31.78 -0.12 32.86
C TYR A 179 32.41 0.01 31.47
N GLU A 180 31.64 0.44 30.47
CA GLU A 180 32.12 0.67 29.10
C GLU A 180 33.21 1.75 29.08
N LYS A 181 33.00 2.85 29.80
CA LYS A 181 33.97 3.94 29.93
C LYS A 181 35.31 3.49 30.51
N GLU A 182 35.29 2.71 31.59
CA GLU A 182 36.50 2.17 32.22
C GLU A 182 37.20 1.15 31.31
N ALA A 183 36.45 0.29 30.63
CA ALA A 183 36.99 -0.68 29.68
C ALA A 183 37.67 -0.01 28.48
N GLU A 184 37.03 1.01 27.90
CA GLU A 184 37.59 1.80 26.80
C GLU A 184 38.86 2.55 27.22
N GLU A 185 38.88 3.13 28.42
CA GLU A 185 40.07 3.80 28.97
C GLU A 185 41.24 2.82 29.12
N HIS A 186 40.97 1.63 29.65
CA HIS A 186 41.97 0.58 29.77
C HIS A 186 42.48 0.10 28.40
N GLU A 187 41.60 -0.16 27.44
CA GLU A 187 41.99 -0.55 26.08
C GLU A 187 42.81 0.54 25.36
N TRP A 188 42.45 1.81 25.56
CA TRP A 188 43.19 2.94 25.02
C TRP A 188 44.60 3.04 25.60
N GLU A 189 44.73 2.89 26.92
CA GLU A 189 46.03 2.88 27.58
C GLU A 189 46.90 1.73 27.08
N GLU A 190 46.34 0.52 26.95
CA GLU A 190 47.06 -0.62 26.37
C GLU A 190 47.46 -0.38 24.92
N ALA A 191 46.54 0.11 24.09
CA ALA A 191 46.81 0.41 22.68
C ALA A 191 47.91 1.47 22.54
N TYR A 192 47.88 2.50 23.38
CA TYR A 192 48.91 3.53 23.42
C TYR A 192 50.25 2.96 23.89
N GLN A 193 50.28 2.09 24.89
CA GLN A 193 51.50 1.41 25.33
C GLN A 193 52.09 0.52 24.22
N ARG A 194 51.25 -0.22 23.49
CA ARG A 194 51.67 -1.03 22.33
C ARG A 194 52.27 -0.15 21.24
N LEU A 195 51.62 0.97 20.93
CA LEU A 195 52.09 1.94 19.93
C LEU A 195 53.37 2.66 20.36
N ARG A 196 53.48 2.97 21.65
CA ARG A 196 54.70 3.54 22.25
C ARG A 196 55.89 2.60 22.10
N THR A 197 55.67 1.32 22.35
CA THR A 197 56.69 0.27 22.23
C THR A 197 57.12 0.10 20.77
N SER A 198 56.19 0.18 19.81
CA SER A 198 56.54 0.05 18.38
C SER A 198 57.27 1.28 17.82
N LEU A 199 57.00 2.47 18.33
CA LEU A 199 57.57 3.73 17.87
C LEU A 199 58.83 4.20 18.65
N ASN A 200 59.30 3.43 19.64
CA ASN A 200 60.46 3.75 20.49
C ASN A 200 60.43 5.17 21.12
N LEU A 201 59.25 5.63 21.53
CA LEU A 201 59.07 6.95 22.15
C LEU A 201 59.56 6.96 23.62
N PRO A 202 60.16 8.06 24.12
CA PRO A 202 60.64 8.18 25.50
C PRO A 202 59.54 7.92 26.54
N ASN A 203 59.90 7.37 27.70
CA ASN A 203 58.97 6.94 28.77
C ASN A 203 58.25 8.06 29.56
N ASP A 204 58.55 9.33 29.28
CA ASP A 204 58.10 10.47 30.12
C ASP A 204 56.84 11.20 29.60
N THR A 205 56.37 10.89 28.38
CA THR A 205 55.12 11.48 27.86
C THR A 205 53.88 10.82 28.48
N PRO A 206 52.94 11.60 29.06
CA PRO A 206 51.67 11.07 29.58
C PRO A 206 50.77 10.56 28.46
N VAL A 207 49.93 9.57 28.76
CA VAL A 207 48.94 9.03 27.81
C VAL A 207 47.90 10.13 27.52
N PRO A 208 47.65 10.49 26.25
CA PRO A 208 46.60 11.45 25.91
C PRO A 208 45.23 10.89 26.27
N LYS A 209 44.28 11.75 26.67
CA LYS A 209 42.90 11.33 26.91
C LYS A 209 42.21 10.97 25.59
N ILE A 210 41.29 10.00 25.63
CA ILE A 210 40.45 9.61 24.49
C ILE A 210 39.62 10.82 24.03
N PRO A 211 39.68 11.23 22.75
CA PRO A 211 38.84 12.30 22.22
C PRO A 211 37.45 11.75 21.86
N ARG A 212 36.57 11.57 22.85
CA ARG A 212 35.17 11.16 22.64
C ARG A 212 34.17 12.19 23.19
N PRO A 213 32.99 12.35 22.56
CA PRO A 213 31.85 13.04 23.16
C PRO A 213 31.27 12.22 24.32
N ASP A 214 30.58 12.88 25.25
CA ASP A 214 29.84 12.16 26.30
C ASP A 214 28.62 11.44 25.71
N PRO A 215 28.27 10.23 26.20
CA PRO A 215 27.08 9.51 25.77
C PRO A 215 25.82 10.35 26.02
N VAL A 216 24.90 10.35 25.05
CA VAL A 216 23.64 11.11 25.12
C VAL A 216 22.48 10.14 24.88
N PRO A 217 21.48 10.09 25.78
CA PRO A 217 20.39 9.14 25.62
C PRO A 217 19.57 9.44 24.37
N LEU A 218 19.13 8.38 23.69
CA LEU A 218 18.39 8.46 22.44
C LEU A 218 17.10 9.29 22.57
N SER A 219 16.46 9.24 23.75
CA SER A 219 15.30 10.05 24.10
C SER A 219 15.55 11.56 23.98
N LYS A 220 16.74 12.00 24.41
CA LYS A 220 17.17 13.40 24.34
C LYS A 220 17.51 13.82 22.91
N ILE A 221 18.16 12.94 22.15
CA ILE A 221 18.43 13.15 20.72
C ILE A 221 17.12 13.29 19.94
N MET A 222 16.15 12.40 20.18
CA MET A 222 14.83 12.49 19.56
C MET A 222 14.07 13.74 20.00
N ALA A 223 14.18 14.15 21.26
CA ALA A 223 13.55 15.37 21.74
C ALA A 223 14.12 16.62 21.06
N GLU A 224 15.44 16.71 20.88
CA GLU A 224 16.10 17.82 20.16
C GLU A 224 15.72 17.84 18.67
N LEU A 225 15.66 16.67 18.01
CA LEU A 225 15.23 16.54 16.62
C LEU A 225 13.75 16.83 16.39
N SER A 226 12.91 16.60 17.40
CA SER A 226 11.46 16.85 17.34
C SER A 226 11.10 18.31 17.64
N GLN A 227 12.06 19.12 18.10
CA GLN A 227 11.85 20.57 18.16
C GLN A 227 11.72 21.09 16.72
N PRO A 228 10.62 21.79 16.37
CA PRO A 228 10.54 22.45 15.08
C PRO A 228 11.65 23.49 15.04
N GLY A 229 12.61 23.31 14.13
CA GLY A 229 13.63 24.34 13.87
C GLY A 229 12.95 25.69 13.65
N GLU A 230 13.58 26.75 14.15
CA GLU A 230 13.08 28.14 14.12
C GLU A 230 12.83 28.70 12.69
N ASP A 231 13.05 27.90 11.64
CA ASP A 231 12.85 28.24 10.23
C ASP A 231 11.40 28.08 9.72
N ALA A 232 10.41 27.96 10.62
CA ALA A 232 8.99 27.96 10.24
C ALA A 232 8.41 29.37 10.01
N ASN A 233 9.23 30.43 9.98
CA ASN A 233 8.74 31.81 9.88
C ASN A 233 8.81 32.45 8.47
N MET A 234 9.04 31.67 7.41
CA MET A 234 9.08 32.16 6.03
C MET A 234 8.30 31.26 5.06
N MET A 235 7.01 30.98 5.31
CA MET A 235 6.07 30.73 4.23
C MET A 235 4.73 31.42 4.53
N GLY A 236 4.39 32.34 3.64
CA GLY A 236 3.27 33.26 3.76
C GLY A 236 1.90 32.59 3.69
N ALA A 237 0.94 33.33 4.22
CA ALA A 237 -0.48 33.06 4.23
C ALA A 237 -1.03 32.55 2.89
N GLY A 238 -1.71 31.41 2.93
CA GLY A 238 -2.55 30.87 1.86
C GLY A 238 -3.57 29.90 2.45
N ASN A 239 -4.85 30.20 2.24
CA ASN A 239 -6.02 29.59 2.87
C ASN A 239 -6.13 28.05 2.72
N GLY A 240 -6.55 27.42 3.84
CA GLY A 240 -7.59 26.39 3.90
C GLY A 240 -7.37 25.05 3.19
N GLU A 241 -7.09 24.00 3.96
CA GLU A 241 -7.88 22.74 3.99
C GLU A 241 -7.23 21.77 4.99
N THR A 242 -8.03 21.27 5.93
CA THR A 242 -7.66 20.27 6.91
C THR A 242 -7.58 18.90 6.25
N ASP A 243 -6.37 18.45 5.89
CA ASP A 243 -6.14 17.04 5.52
C ASP A 243 -5.57 16.27 6.72
N SER A 244 -6.44 15.48 7.31
CA SER A 244 -6.13 14.50 8.35
C SER A 244 -5.45 13.28 7.74
N GLY A 245 -4.25 12.92 8.23
CA GLY A 245 -3.78 11.53 8.16
C GLY A 245 -2.46 11.24 7.46
N ARG A 246 -1.62 12.25 7.17
CA ARG A 246 -0.22 11.94 6.80
C ARG A 246 0.60 11.74 8.07
N ALA A 247 0.80 10.47 8.45
CA ALA A 247 1.81 10.11 9.44
C ALA A 247 3.14 10.76 9.03
N ARG A 248 3.59 11.73 9.82
CA ARG A 248 4.90 12.36 9.65
C ARG A 248 5.92 11.24 9.88
N HIS A 249 6.54 10.77 8.81
CA HIS A 249 7.70 9.90 8.92
C HIS A 249 8.75 10.65 9.74
N PRO A 250 9.36 10.03 10.78
CA PRO A 250 10.43 10.67 11.51
C PRO A 250 11.53 11.08 10.52
N PRO A 251 12.17 12.24 10.70
CA PRO A 251 13.25 12.66 9.82
C PRO A 251 14.30 11.55 9.83
N MET A 252 14.55 10.98 8.64
CA MET A 252 15.60 9.97 8.45
C MET A 252 16.88 10.52 9.07
N LEU A 253 17.48 9.77 9.99
CA LEU A 253 18.73 10.12 10.69
C LEU A 253 19.78 10.56 9.67
N SER A 254 19.90 11.86 9.44
CA SER A 254 20.92 12.39 8.56
C SER A 254 22.21 12.46 9.38
N VAL A 255 23.10 11.50 9.14
CA VAL A 255 24.46 11.44 9.73
C VAL A 255 25.26 12.73 9.45
N LEU A 256 24.85 13.52 8.46
CA LEU A 256 25.48 14.78 8.06
C LEU A 256 24.76 15.96 8.70
N SER A 257 25.52 16.87 9.29
CA SER A 257 25.00 18.14 9.79
C SER A 257 24.61 19.06 8.61
N PRO A 258 23.73 20.05 8.81
CA PRO A 258 23.43 21.06 7.79
C PRO A 258 24.68 21.80 7.28
N ALA A 259 25.74 21.88 8.09
CA ALA A 259 27.02 22.46 7.71
C ALA A 259 27.80 21.53 6.74
N ASP A 260 27.73 20.21 6.94
CA ASP A 260 28.39 19.22 6.06
C ASP A 260 27.73 19.11 4.68
N LEU A 261 26.46 19.51 4.59
CA LEU A 261 25.70 19.57 3.34
C LEU A 261 25.91 20.88 2.57
N GLN A 262 26.60 21.86 3.15
CA GLN A 262 26.91 23.09 2.43
C GLN A 262 27.96 22.79 1.36
N HIS A 263 27.68 23.23 0.14
CA HIS A 263 28.65 23.19 -0.94
C HIS A 263 29.96 23.89 -0.51
N PRO A 264 31.14 23.33 -0.83
CA PRO A 264 32.39 24.02 -0.58
C PRO A 264 32.37 25.37 -1.29
N LYS A 265 32.84 26.42 -0.61
CA LYS A 265 32.89 27.78 -1.18
C LYS A 265 33.84 27.77 -2.39
N MET A 266 33.27 27.76 -3.58
CA MET A 266 34.04 27.86 -4.83
C MET A 266 34.60 29.27 -4.99
N PRO A 267 35.86 29.43 -5.41
CA PRO A 267 36.41 30.73 -5.74
C PRO A 267 35.59 31.43 -6.84
N THR A 268 35.42 32.73 -6.70
CA THR A 268 34.77 33.58 -7.71
C THR A 268 35.63 33.67 -8.98
N LYS A 269 35.02 34.08 -10.09
CA LYS A 269 35.73 34.22 -11.37
C LYS A 269 36.91 35.20 -11.28
N GLU A 270 36.76 36.27 -10.50
CA GLU A 270 37.82 37.26 -10.27
C GLU A 270 38.99 36.68 -9.45
N GLU A 271 38.70 35.91 -8.40
CA GLU A 271 39.72 35.21 -7.61
C GLU A 271 40.47 34.17 -8.47
N MET A 272 39.74 33.43 -9.32
CA MET A 272 40.31 32.49 -10.29
C MET A 272 41.19 33.19 -11.33
N GLU A 273 40.73 34.30 -11.91
CA GLU A 273 41.51 35.09 -12.87
C GLU A 273 42.78 35.65 -12.21
N GLY A 274 42.71 36.08 -10.95
CA GLY A 274 43.88 36.50 -10.17
C GLY A 274 44.91 35.38 -9.99
N VAL A 275 44.46 34.18 -9.61
CA VAL A 275 45.33 33.00 -9.46
C VAL A 275 45.94 32.58 -10.80
N LEU A 276 45.14 32.55 -11.87
CA LEU A 276 45.62 32.22 -13.22
C LEU A 276 46.61 33.25 -13.75
N LEU A 277 46.38 34.54 -13.49
CA LEU A 277 47.29 35.61 -13.86
C LEU A 277 48.59 35.52 -13.06
N ALA A 278 48.54 35.18 -11.78
CA ALA A 278 49.72 34.94 -10.95
C ALA A 278 50.53 33.73 -11.46
N LEU A 279 49.86 32.62 -11.79
CA LEU A 279 50.49 31.45 -12.41
C LEU A 279 51.11 31.78 -13.76
N ARG A 280 50.41 32.56 -14.60
CA ARG A 280 50.90 32.97 -15.92
C ARG A 280 52.11 33.90 -15.80
N LYS A 281 52.08 34.85 -14.85
CA LYS A 281 53.21 35.72 -14.53
C LYS A 281 54.41 34.92 -14.03
N ARG A 282 54.18 33.97 -13.13
CA ARG A 282 55.23 33.06 -12.62
C ARG A 282 55.83 32.22 -13.74
N ALA A 283 55.01 31.59 -14.57
CA ALA A 283 55.47 30.80 -15.71
C ALA A 283 56.23 31.65 -16.75
N LEU A 284 55.81 32.89 -16.98
CA LEU A 284 56.54 33.82 -17.85
C LEU A 284 57.87 34.24 -17.21
N LEU A 285 57.90 34.54 -15.91
CA LEU A 285 59.14 34.83 -15.20
C LEU A 285 60.11 33.65 -15.28
N GLU A 286 59.64 32.42 -15.03
CA GLU A 286 60.44 31.19 -15.17
C GLU A 286 60.97 31.02 -16.61
N GLN A 287 60.15 31.33 -17.64
CA GLN A 287 60.56 31.22 -19.04
C GLN A 287 61.58 32.28 -19.48
N TYR A 288 61.50 33.50 -18.95
CA TYR A 288 62.32 34.63 -19.43
C TYR A 288 63.54 34.91 -18.54
N LEU A 289 63.47 34.67 -17.24
CA LEU A 289 64.61 34.81 -16.33
C LEU A 289 65.33 33.48 -16.05
N GLY A 290 64.72 32.31 -16.33
CA GLY A 290 65.21 31.03 -15.81
C GLY A 290 64.99 30.92 -14.30
N ASP A 291 65.16 29.73 -13.72
CA ASP A 291 64.99 29.50 -12.27
C ASP A 291 65.99 30.34 -11.46
N GLU A 292 65.65 31.58 -11.11
CA GLU A 292 66.18 32.19 -9.91
C GLU A 292 65.43 31.57 -8.73
N THR A 293 65.94 30.43 -8.27
CA THR A 293 65.65 29.94 -6.92
C THR A 293 66.49 30.76 -5.94
N PRO A 294 65.90 31.69 -5.16
CA PRO A 294 66.54 32.10 -3.91
C PRO A 294 66.42 30.92 -2.92
N ALA A 295 67.57 30.52 -2.37
CA ALA A 295 67.67 29.61 -1.22
C ALA A 295 66.95 30.17 0.01
#